data_AF-A0A933PWA7-F1
#
_entry.id   AF-A0A933PWA7-F1
#
_cell.length_a   1.000
_cell.length_b   1.000
_cell.length_c   1.000
_cell.angle_alpha   90.00
_cell.angle_beta   90.00
_cell.angle_gamma   90.00
#
_symmetry.space_group_name_H-M   'P 1'
#
loop_
_entity.id
_entity.type
_entity.pdbx_description
1 polymer ?
#
loop_
_entity_poly.entity_id
_entity_poly.type
_entity_poly.pdbx_seq_one_letter_code
_entity_poly.pdbx_strand_id
1 'polypeptide(L)'
;MRYIIALLFILISIVTVAADEADDEAYKALIKQGTELFFAAKLPEAITIFTKASELPGKAPEVWQRGIAYYYNADYAAGRKQFELHRTVNPDDVENAVWHFLCVARNESVAAARAALLPVTDDTRIPMKEIYTLYAGTGYASNIIAAADVPGVSEKDRRRRLCYAHLYTGLYYEAVGDTEKSQYHMLKAANDFSMPHFMGRTAALHVRLRGWLPKDAAR
;
A
#
# COMPACT_ATOMS: atom_id res chain seq x y z
N MET A 1 -31.90 -45.28 -3.83
CA MET A 1 -31.84 -44.08 -2.96
C MET A 1 -30.43 -43.66 -2.52
N ARG A 2 -29.43 -44.56 -2.41
CA ARG A 2 -28.04 -44.21 -2.06
C ARG A 2 -27.20 -43.52 -3.16
N TYR A 3 -27.54 -43.68 -4.44
CA TYR A 3 -26.80 -43.06 -5.56
C TYR A 3 -27.19 -41.61 -5.87
N ILE A 4 -28.41 -41.19 -5.54
CA ILE A 4 -28.91 -39.82 -5.78
C ILE A 4 -28.24 -38.81 -4.83
N ILE A 5 -27.91 -39.24 -3.61
CA ILE A 5 -27.25 -38.40 -2.60
C ILE A 5 -25.79 -38.11 -3.01
N ALA A 6 -25.05 -39.10 -3.52
CA ALA A 6 -23.67 -38.91 -3.96
C ALA A 6 -23.53 -37.98 -5.19
N LEU A 7 -24.46 -38.05 -6.15
CA LEU A 7 -24.50 -37.16 -7.31
C LEU A 7 -24.83 -35.71 -6.93
N LEU A 8 -25.69 -35.50 -5.92
CA LEU A 8 -26.02 -34.16 -5.42
C LEU A 8 -24.80 -33.48 -4.75
N PHE A 9 -24.02 -34.22 -3.96
CA PHE A 9 -22.81 -33.69 -3.32
C PHE A 9 -21.69 -33.36 -4.32
N ILE A 10 -21.54 -34.16 -5.38
CA ILE A 10 -20.55 -33.90 -6.45
C ILE A 10 -20.97 -32.67 -7.27
N LEU A 11 -22.26 -32.52 -7.59
CA LEU A 11 -22.76 -31.35 -8.33
C LEU A 11 -22.59 -30.04 -7.52
N ILE A 12 -22.90 -30.07 -6.22
CA ILE A 12 -22.73 -28.91 -5.32
C ILE A 12 -21.25 -28.52 -5.19
N SER A 13 -20.34 -29.50 -5.13
CA SER A 13 -18.90 -29.25 -5.05
C SER A 13 -18.34 -28.64 -6.34
N ILE A 14 -18.83 -29.05 -7.52
CA ILE A 14 -18.40 -28.49 -8.81
C ILE A 14 -18.92 -27.06 -8.98
N VAL A 15 -20.17 -26.78 -8.59
CA VAL A 15 -20.77 -25.44 -8.69
C VAL A 15 -20.08 -24.44 -7.76
N THR A 16 -19.69 -24.87 -6.55
CA THR A 16 -18.98 -24.01 -5.59
C THR A 16 -17.57 -23.65 -6.07
N VAL A 17 -16.80 -24.61 -6.61
CA VAL A 17 -15.47 -24.34 -7.18
C VAL A 17 -15.56 -23.40 -8.39
N ALA A 18 -16.52 -23.60 -9.30
CA ALA A 18 -16.67 -22.74 -10.47
C ALA A 18 -17.08 -21.29 -10.12
N ALA A 19 -17.86 -21.11 -9.06
CA ALA A 19 -18.22 -19.78 -8.57
C ALA A 19 -17.02 -19.06 -7.93
N ASP A 20 -16.21 -19.78 -7.14
CA ASP A 20 -15.00 -19.24 -6.50
C ASP A 20 -13.96 -18.81 -7.55
N GLU A 21 -13.76 -19.61 -8.60
CA GLU A 21 -12.88 -19.26 -9.74
C GLU A 21 -13.38 -18.01 -10.49
N ALA A 22 -14.70 -17.87 -10.69
CA ALA A 22 -15.27 -16.71 -11.36
C ALA A 22 -15.11 -15.42 -10.53
N ASP A 23 -15.31 -15.51 -9.21
CA ASP A 23 -15.10 -14.39 -8.28
C ASP A 23 -13.63 -13.98 -8.23
N ASP A 24 -12.70 -14.92 -8.28
CA ASP A 24 -11.26 -14.65 -8.32
C ASP A 24 -10.82 -13.95 -9.62
N GLU A 25 -11.34 -14.35 -10.78
CA GLU A 25 -11.05 -13.67 -12.05
C GLU A 25 -11.66 -12.27 -12.10
N ALA A 26 -12.90 -12.11 -11.60
CA ALA A 26 -13.53 -10.81 -11.47
C ALA A 26 -12.72 -9.88 -10.53
N TYR A 27 -12.24 -10.41 -9.41
CA TYR A 27 -11.38 -9.69 -8.48
C TYR A 27 -10.11 -9.19 -9.15
N LYS A 28 -9.36 -10.08 -9.84
CA LYS A 28 -8.13 -9.71 -10.55
C LYS A 28 -8.37 -8.62 -11.59
N ALA A 29 -9.46 -8.73 -12.37
CA ALA A 29 -9.83 -7.74 -13.38
C ALA A 29 -10.12 -6.37 -12.77
N LEU A 30 -10.90 -6.32 -11.67
CA LEU A 30 -11.21 -5.09 -10.96
C LEU A 30 -9.96 -4.47 -10.32
N ILE A 31 -9.10 -5.26 -9.67
CA ILE A 31 -7.84 -4.78 -9.11
C ILE A 31 -6.94 -4.17 -10.19
N LYS A 32 -6.84 -4.82 -11.36
CA LYS A 32 -6.07 -4.30 -12.50
C LYS A 32 -6.63 -2.97 -12.98
N GLN A 33 -7.93 -2.90 -13.23
CA GLN A 33 -8.59 -1.68 -13.71
C GLN A 33 -8.47 -0.52 -12.70
N GLY A 34 -8.71 -0.79 -11.42
CA GLY A 34 -8.58 0.21 -10.34
C GLY A 34 -7.15 0.73 -10.23
N THR A 35 -6.17 -0.15 -10.38
CA THR A 35 -4.75 0.20 -10.38
C THR A 35 -4.37 1.09 -11.56
N GLU A 36 -4.88 0.81 -12.75
CA GLU A 36 -4.67 1.65 -13.95
C GLU A 36 -5.25 3.05 -13.76
N LEU A 37 -6.48 3.15 -13.25
CA LEU A 37 -7.12 4.44 -12.93
C LEU A 37 -6.36 5.21 -11.85
N PHE A 38 -5.94 4.53 -10.78
CA PHE A 38 -5.17 5.11 -9.69
C PHE A 38 -3.89 5.77 -10.20
N PHE A 39 -3.10 5.04 -10.99
CA PHE A 39 -1.86 5.58 -11.54
C PHE A 39 -2.07 6.59 -12.68
N ALA A 40 -3.26 6.65 -13.28
CA ALA A 40 -3.68 7.75 -14.15
C ALA A 40 -4.10 9.02 -13.37
N ALA A 41 -4.01 9.02 -12.03
CA ALA A 41 -4.54 10.06 -11.14
C ALA A 41 -6.06 10.28 -11.23
N LYS A 42 -6.81 9.27 -11.67
CA LYS A 42 -8.28 9.24 -11.67
C LYS A 42 -8.77 8.63 -10.35
N LEU A 43 -8.54 9.34 -9.25
CA LEU A 43 -8.71 8.79 -7.90
C LEU A 43 -10.17 8.42 -7.56
N PRO A 44 -11.19 9.25 -7.85
CA PRO A 44 -12.59 8.88 -7.60
C PRO A 44 -13.03 7.64 -8.38
N GLU A 45 -12.58 7.50 -9.63
CA GLU A 45 -12.89 6.36 -10.48
C GLU A 45 -12.16 5.09 -9.98
N ALA A 46 -10.90 5.22 -9.57
CA ALA A 46 -10.15 4.11 -8.97
C ALA A 46 -10.83 3.60 -7.69
N ILE A 47 -11.25 4.50 -6.80
CA ILE A 47 -12.00 4.17 -5.58
C ILE A 47 -13.28 3.41 -5.93
N THR A 48 -14.03 3.88 -6.92
CA THR A 48 -15.26 3.20 -7.37
C THR A 48 -14.98 1.76 -7.81
N ILE A 49 -13.93 1.54 -8.59
CA ILE A 49 -13.56 0.20 -9.06
C ILE A 49 -13.05 -0.69 -7.91
N PHE A 50 -12.23 -0.14 -7.01
CA PHE A 50 -11.78 -0.88 -5.83
C PHE A 50 -12.92 -1.22 -4.87
N THR A 51 -13.94 -0.37 -4.76
CA THR A 51 -15.14 -0.67 -3.96
C THR A 51 -15.90 -1.84 -4.55
N LYS A 52 -16.08 -1.91 -5.87
CA LYS A 52 -16.65 -3.11 -6.51
C LYS A 52 -15.84 -4.37 -6.21
N ALA A 53 -14.50 -4.29 -6.23
CA ALA A 53 -13.65 -5.43 -5.87
C ALA A 53 -13.87 -5.87 -4.42
N SER A 54 -14.08 -4.91 -3.50
CA SER A 54 -14.29 -5.18 -2.09
C SER A 54 -15.65 -5.80 -1.77
N GLU A 55 -16.63 -5.66 -2.67
CA GLU A 55 -17.98 -6.22 -2.51
C GLU A 55 -18.03 -7.70 -2.91
N LEU A 56 -16.98 -8.23 -3.56
CA LEU A 56 -16.86 -9.65 -3.85
C LEU A 56 -16.69 -10.45 -2.55
N PRO A 57 -17.27 -11.66 -2.45
CA PRO A 57 -17.23 -12.48 -1.24
C PRO A 57 -15.81 -12.65 -0.67
N GLY A 58 -15.61 -12.25 0.59
CA GLY A 58 -14.32 -12.39 1.29
C GLY A 58 -13.21 -11.42 0.85
N LYS A 59 -13.39 -10.63 -0.22
CA LYS A 59 -12.32 -9.79 -0.79
C LYS A 59 -12.15 -8.43 -0.12
N ALA A 60 -13.14 -7.96 0.65
CA ALA A 60 -13.09 -6.66 1.33
C ALA A 60 -11.77 -6.34 2.06
N PRO A 61 -11.20 -7.24 2.90
CA PRO A 61 -9.91 -6.99 3.54
C PRO A 61 -8.74 -7.07 2.58
N GLU A 62 -8.83 -7.74 1.43
CA GLU A 62 -7.72 -7.88 0.47
C GLU A 62 -7.46 -6.60 -0.35
N VAL A 63 -8.44 -5.68 -0.44
CA VAL A 63 -8.37 -4.47 -1.30
C VAL A 63 -7.64 -3.30 -0.64
N TRP A 64 -6.41 -3.53 -0.16
CA TRP A 64 -5.60 -2.49 0.50
C TRP A 64 -5.30 -1.29 -0.40
N GLN A 65 -5.26 -1.46 -1.73
CA GLN A 65 -5.08 -0.36 -2.71
C GLN A 65 -6.17 0.70 -2.57
N ARG A 66 -7.37 0.30 -2.16
CA ARG A 66 -8.48 1.21 -1.89
C ARG A 66 -8.13 2.22 -0.80
N GLY A 67 -7.43 1.77 0.25
CA GLY A 67 -6.99 2.62 1.36
C GLY A 67 -6.00 3.69 0.90
N ILE A 68 -5.07 3.31 0.01
CA ILE A 68 -4.12 4.24 -0.58
C ILE A 68 -4.84 5.23 -1.52
N ALA A 69 -5.83 4.76 -2.30
CA ALA A 69 -6.64 5.62 -3.13
C ALA A 69 -7.42 6.65 -2.30
N TYR A 70 -8.01 6.24 -1.17
CA TYR A 70 -8.65 7.14 -0.20
C TYR A 70 -7.67 8.17 0.37
N TYR A 71 -6.45 7.79 0.74
CA TYR A 71 -5.42 8.72 1.21
C TYR A 71 -5.15 9.84 0.18
N TYR A 72 -4.93 9.46 -1.08
CA TYR A 72 -4.65 10.45 -2.13
C TYR A 72 -5.88 11.29 -2.50
N ASN A 73 -7.09 10.76 -2.30
CA ASN A 73 -8.35 11.49 -2.47
C ASN A 73 -8.75 12.32 -1.23
N ALA A 74 -7.88 12.39 -0.22
CA ALA A 74 -8.12 13.08 1.06
C ALA A 74 -9.32 12.57 1.88
N ASP A 75 -9.81 11.35 1.61
CA ASP A 75 -10.77 10.67 2.47
C ASP A 75 -10.03 9.81 3.50
N TYR A 76 -9.33 10.49 4.41
CA TYR A 76 -8.46 9.83 5.37
C TYR A 76 -9.22 8.91 6.35
N ALA A 77 -10.47 9.23 6.65
CA ALA A 77 -11.32 8.41 7.51
C ALA A 77 -11.66 7.06 6.85
N ALA A 78 -12.00 7.05 5.56
CA ALA A 78 -12.22 5.81 4.83
C ALA A 78 -10.90 5.02 4.64
N GLY A 79 -9.79 5.71 4.38
CA GLY A 79 -8.46 5.11 4.30
C GLY A 79 -8.07 4.40 5.59
N ARG A 80 -8.22 5.06 6.74
CA ARG A 80 -8.00 4.47 8.07
C ARG A 80 -8.78 3.16 8.25
N LYS A 81 -10.10 3.19 8.00
CA LYS A 81 -10.96 2.01 8.12
C LYS A 81 -10.53 0.86 7.21
N GLN A 82 -10.07 1.16 5.99
CA GLN A 82 -9.58 0.12 5.09
C GLN A 82 -8.33 -0.60 5.65
N PHE A 83 -7.39 0.13 6.26
CA PHE A 83 -6.18 -0.49 6.80
C PHE A 83 -6.41 -1.20 8.14
N GLU A 84 -7.37 -0.74 8.94
CA GLU A 84 -7.88 -1.49 10.10
C GLU A 84 -8.50 -2.83 9.65
N LEU A 85 -9.26 -2.82 8.55
CA LEU A 85 -9.84 -4.04 7.96
C LEU A 85 -8.77 -4.95 7.35
N HIS A 86 -7.84 -4.42 6.55
CA HIS A 86 -6.78 -5.22 5.91
C HIS A 86 -5.88 -5.92 6.93
N ARG A 87 -5.65 -5.29 8.09
CA ARG A 87 -4.89 -5.90 9.19
C ARG A 87 -5.45 -7.26 9.64
N THR A 88 -6.75 -7.51 9.47
CA THR A 88 -7.37 -8.79 9.89
C THR A 88 -6.86 -10.00 9.08
N VAL A 89 -6.34 -9.77 7.87
CA VAL A 89 -5.77 -10.82 7.01
C VAL A 89 -4.26 -10.69 6.81
N ASN A 90 -3.66 -9.55 7.20
CA ASN A 90 -2.24 -9.27 7.05
C ASN A 90 -1.71 -8.44 8.23
N PRO A 91 -1.63 -9.02 9.44
CA PRO A 91 -1.39 -8.27 10.68
C PRO A 91 0.04 -7.75 10.84
N ASP A 92 1.02 -8.39 10.18
CA ASP A 92 2.44 -8.08 10.31
C ASP A 92 2.98 -7.21 9.18
N ASP A 93 2.13 -6.62 8.34
CA ASP A 93 2.58 -5.73 7.28
C ASP A 93 2.85 -4.30 7.81
N VAL A 94 4.13 -3.91 7.81
CA VAL A 94 4.53 -2.54 8.15
C VAL A 94 3.93 -1.52 7.18
N GLU A 95 3.76 -1.87 5.90
CA GLU A 95 3.18 -0.95 4.92
C GLU A 95 1.73 -0.59 5.31
N ASN A 96 0.91 -1.58 5.69
CA ASN A 96 -0.44 -1.37 6.22
C ASN A 96 -0.44 -0.46 7.46
N ALA A 97 0.43 -0.72 8.44
CA ALA A 97 0.53 0.09 9.65
C ALA A 97 0.94 1.55 9.35
N VAL A 98 1.86 1.74 8.41
CA VAL A 98 2.32 3.06 7.97
C VAL A 98 1.23 3.80 7.21
N TRP A 99 0.53 3.16 6.26
CA TRP A 99 -0.55 3.83 5.55
C TRP A 99 -1.73 4.18 6.47
N HIS A 100 -2.04 3.34 7.45
CA HIS A 100 -2.96 3.68 8.54
C HIS A 100 -2.49 4.93 9.28
N PHE A 101 -1.23 4.97 9.71
CA PHE A 101 -0.64 6.15 10.37
C PHE A 101 -0.79 7.40 9.50
N LEU A 102 -0.49 7.33 8.21
CA LEU A 102 -0.55 8.47 7.29
C LEU A 102 -1.98 9.02 7.19
N CYS A 103 -2.99 8.16 7.13
CA CYS A 103 -4.39 8.57 7.20
C CYS A 103 -4.71 9.28 8.52
N VAL A 104 -4.36 8.70 9.67
CA VAL A 104 -4.61 9.32 10.98
C VAL A 104 -3.86 10.65 11.11
N ALA A 105 -2.62 10.73 10.65
CA ALA A 105 -1.80 11.93 10.76
C ALA A 105 -2.39 13.09 9.96
N ARG A 106 -2.91 12.82 8.76
CA ARG A 106 -3.55 13.82 7.89
C ARG A 106 -4.96 14.19 8.34
N ASN A 107 -5.68 13.27 8.98
CA ASN A 107 -7.03 13.52 9.51
C ASN A 107 -7.01 14.27 10.84
N GLU A 108 -6.02 13.99 11.68
CA GLU A 108 -5.98 14.41 13.08
C GLU A 108 -4.63 15.05 13.40
N SER A 109 -3.60 14.24 13.69
CA SER A 109 -2.24 14.71 13.98
C SER A 109 -1.24 13.54 14.00
N VAL A 110 0.04 13.86 13.88
CA VAL A 110 1.14 12.90 14.08
C VAL A 110 1.10 12.25 15.46
N ALA A 111 0.73 13.00 16.50
CA ALA A 111 0.64 12.47 17.85
C ALA A 111 -0.48 11.42 17.98
N ALA A 112 -1.66 11.70 17.40
CA ALA A 112 -2.76 10.74 17.32
C ALA A 112 -2.37 9.51 16.50
N ALA A 113 -1.66 9.70 15.38
CA ALA A 113 -1.20 8.62 14.53
C ALA A 113 -0.21 7.68 15.24
N ARG A 114 0.69 8.22 16.07
CA ARG A 114 1.58 7.40 16.93
C ARG A 114 0.80 6.62 17.97
N ALA A 115 -0.16 7.26 18.64
CA ALA A 115 -0.98 6.60 19.65
C ALA A 115 -1.85 5.48 19.05
N ALA A 116 -2.26 5.63 17.79
CA ALA A 116 -3.06 4.65 17.06
C ALA A 116 -2.24 3.76 16.11
N LEU A 117 -0.91 3.73 16.22
CA LEU A 117 -0.06 2.94 15.33
C LEU A 117 -0.41 1.45 15.46
N LEU A 118 -0.75 0.81 14.34
CA LEU A 118 -1.12 -0.60 14.32
C LEU A 118 0.10 -1.45 14.67
N PRO A 119 -0.02 -2.41 15.61
CA PRO A 119 1.12 -3.22 16.01
C PRO A 119 1.49 -4.24 14.93
N VAL A 120 2.80 -4.35 14.68
CA VAL A 120 3.45 -5.29 13.77
C VAL A 120 4.55 -6.02 14.53
N THR A 121 4.63 -7.34 14.37
CA THR A 121 5.56 -8.18 15.13
C THR A 121 6.62 -8.89 14.30
N ASP A 122 6.35 -9.24 13.04
CA ASP A 122 7.23 -10.16 12.28
C ASP A 122 7.47 -9.78 10.80
N ASP A 123 7.54 -8.48 10.48
CA ASP A 123 7.96 -8.07 9.13
C ASP A 123 9.48 -8.19 8.93
N THR A 124 9.89 -9.29 8.29
CA THR A 124 11.31 -9.60 8.06
C THR A 124 11.90 -8.86 6.84
N ARG A 125 11.10 -8.13 6.07
CA ARG A 125 11.59 -7.40 4.89
C ARG A 125 12.46 -6.23 5.32
N ILE A 126 13.53 -5.97 4.57
CA ILE A 126 14.43 -4.84 4.83
C ILE A 126 13.98 -3.64 3.96
N PRO A 127 13.82 -2.42 4.50
CA PRO A 127 14.10 -1.96 5.88
C PRO A 127 12.84 -1.73 6.74
N MET A 128 11.90 -2.70 6.77
CA MET A 128 10.57 -2.49 7.40
C MET A 128 10.65 -2.26 8.90
N LYS A 129 11.58 -2.92 9.59
CA LYS A 129 11.83 -2.68 11.03
C LYS A 129 12.19 -1.22 11.30
N GLU A 130 13.13 -0.66 10.55
CA GLU A 130 13.58 0.73 10.74
C GLU A 130 12.46 1.72 10.37
N ILE A 131 11.70 1.43 9.29
CA ILE A 131 10.51 2.19 8.92
C ILE A 131 9.52 2.21 10.09
N TYR A 132 9.18 1.05 10.65
CA TYR A 132 8.23 0.95 11.75
C TYR A 132 8.69 1.77 12.97
N THR A 133 9.97 1.66 13.37
CA THR A 133 10.50 2.43 14.51
C THR A 133 10.50 3.95 14.29
N LEU A 134 10.73 4.42 13.06
CA LEU A 134 10.59 5.85 12.72
C LEU A 134 9.16 6.33 12.95
N TYR A 135 8.18 5.60 12.45
CA TYR A 135 6.76 5.94 12.59
C TYR A 135 6.28 5.82 14.05
N ALA A 136 6.80 4.85 14.80
CA ALA A 136 6.58 4.72 16.24
C ALA A 136 7.25 5.85 17.07
N GLY A 137 8.15 6.64 16.49
CA GLY A 137 8.87 7.72 17.17
C GLY A 137 10.05 7.26 18.01
N THR A 138 10.52 6.03 17.83
CA THR A 138 11.66 5.42 18.56
C THR A 138 12.91 5.26 17.71
N GLY A 139 12.83 5.56 16.41
CA GLY A 139 13.92 5.44 15.43
C GLY A 139 14.17 6.73 14.64
N TYR A 140 15.17 6.67 13.77
CA TYR A 140 15.63 7.79 12.94
C TYR A 140 15.62 7.42 11.47
N ALA A 141 15.33 8.38 10.58
CA ALA A 141 15.32 8.17 9.14
C ALA A 141 16.68 7.68 8.59
N SER A 142 17.79 8.08 9.21
CA SER A 142 19.14 7.60 8.86
C SER A 142 19.29 6.08 8.98
N ASN A 143 18.60 5.46 9.95
CA ASN A 143 18.66 4.00 10.15
C ASN A 143 18.02 3.26 8.97
N ILE A 144 16.96 3.82 8.39
CA ILE A 144 16.26 3.24 7.23
C ILE A 144 17.21 3.16 6.03
N ILE A 145 17.90 4.27 5.73
CA ILE A 145 18.84 4.32 4.61
C ILE A 145 20.03 3.39 4.86
N ALA A 146 20.59 3.38 6.07
CA ALA A 146 21.71 2.50 6.43
C ALA A 146 21.36 1.01 6.32
N ALA A 147 20.14 0.61 6.71
CA ALA A 147 19.68 -0.77 6.58
C ALA A 147 19.43 -1.17 5.11
N ALA A 148 18.96 -0.23 4.29
CA ALA A 148 18.69 -0.48 2.88
C ALA A 148 19.97 -0.52 2.01
N ASP A 149 20.98 0.27 2.35
CA ASP A 149 22.21 0.47 1.58
C ASP A 149 23.41 -0.29 2.15
N VAL A 150 23.35 -1.62 2.08
CA VAL A 150 24.42 -2.49 2.57
C VAL A 150 25.23 -3.11 1.42
N PRO A 151 26.55 -3.33 1.59
CA PRO A 151 27.34 -4.08 0.62
C PRO A 151 26.97 -5.58 0.61
N GLY A 152 27.32 -6.28 -0.47
CA GLY A 152 27.21 -7.75 -0.55
C GLY A 152 25.83 -8.29 -0.91
N VAL A 153 24.86 -7.43 -1.24
CA VAL A 153 23.57 -7.84 -1.80
C VAL A 153 23.51 -7.56 -3.31
N SER A 154 22.61 -8.24 -4.03
CA SER A 154 22.43 -7.98 -5.46
C SER A 154 21.99 -6.53 -5.69
N GLU A 155 22.43 -5.92 -6.79
CA GLU A 155 22.01 -4.55 -7.15
C GLU A 155 20.48 -4.44 -7.28
N LYS A 156 19.82 -5.50 -7.76
CA LYS A 156 18.35 -5.55 -7.83
C LYS A 156 17.71 -5.43 -6.45
N ASP A 157 18.19 -6.21 -5.48
CA ASP A 157 17.65 -6.18 -4.12
C ASP A 157 18.00 -4.88 -3.41
N ARG A 158 19.23 -4.38 -3.57
CA ARG A 158 19.67 -3.08 -3.05
C ARG A 158 18.79 -1.95 -3.54
N ARG A 159 18.57 -1.87 -4.86
CA ARG A 159 17.67 -0.86 -5.46
C ARG A 159 16.24 -0.99 -4.94
N ARG A 160 15.73 -2.22 -4.75
CA ARG A 160 14.38 -2.43 -4.19
C ARG A 160 14.29 -1.91 -2.76
N ARG A 161 15.26 -2.23 -1.91
CA ARG A 161 15.32 -1.73 -0.53
C ARG A 161 15.38 -0.21 -0.50
N LEU A 162 16.22 0.40 -1.35
CA LEU A 162 16.35 1.86 -1.46
C LEU A 162 15.08 2.55 -1.96
N CYS A 163 14.35 1.94 -2.90
CA CYS A 163 13.04 2.44 -3.32
C CYS A 163 12.07 2.57 -2.13
N TYR A 164 11.94 1.49 -1.35
CA TYR A 164 11.08 1.46 -0.17
C TYR A 164 11.57 2.42 0.93
N ALA A 165 12.87 2.42 1.20
CA ALA A 165 13.50 3.28 2.19
C ALA A 165 13.19 4.77 1.92
N HIS A 166 13.42 5.20 0.68
CA HIS A 166 13.16 6.58 0.27
C HIS A 166 11.66 6.91 0.24
N LEU A 167 10.82 6.00 -0.26
CA LEU A 167 9.36 6.22 -0.29
C LEU A 167 8.80 6.47 1.11
N TYR A 168 9.08 5.57 2.05
CA TYR A 168 8.51 5.65 3.40
C TYR A 168 9.11 6.75 4.26
N THR A 169 10.38 7.12 4.00
CA THR A 169 11.00 8.29 4.62
C THR A 169 10.38 9.58 4.08
N GLY A 170 10.12 9.66 2.77
CA GLY A 170 9.48 10.83 2.15
C GLY A 170 8.06 11.05 2.65
N LEU A 171 7.26 9.98 2.75
CA LEU A 171 5.90 10.02 3.33
C LEU A 171 5.92 10.47 4.79
N TYR A 172 6.88 10.00 5.59
CA TYR A 172 7.02 10.41 6.99
C TYR A 172 7.30 11.92 7.09
N TYR A 173 8.26 12.41 6.31
CA TYR A 173 8.60 13.83 6.33
C TYR A 173 7.43 14.72 5.88
N GLU A 174 6.62 14.27 4.91
CA GLU A 174 5.39 14.99 4.55
C GLU A 174 4.43 15.05 5.74
N ALA A 175 4.21 13.92 6.43
CA ALA A 175 3.27 13.82 7.54
C ALA A 175 3.68 14.70 8.74
N VAL A 176 4.97 14.91 8.96
CA VAL A 176 5.48 15.80 10.03
C VAL A 176 5.72 17.25 9.57
N GLY A 177 5.37 17.59 8.32
CA GLY A 177 5.44 18.95 7.78
C GLY A 177 6.79 19.38 7.19
N ASP A 178 7.77 18.48 7.11
CA ASP A 178 9.09 18.75 6.51
C ASP A 178 9.04 18.50 4.99
N THR A 179 8.50 19.47 4.26
CA THR A 179 8.25 19.35 2.82
C THR A 179 9.54 19.20 2.01
N GLU A 180 10.63 19.88 2.42
CA GLU A 180 11.91 19.82 1.72
C GLU A 180 12.51 18.41 1.77
N LYS A 181 12.57 17.82 2.97
CA LYS A 181 13.05 16.43 3.11
C LYS A 181 12.11 15.45 2.45
N SER A 182 10.80 15.67 2.53
CA SER A 182 9.82 14.85 1.82
C SER A 182 10.10 14.81 0.32
N GLN A 183 10.23 15.98 -0.30
CA GLN A 183 10.51 16.11 -1.73
C GLN A 183 11.82 15.41 -2.11
N TYR A 184 12.89 15.64 -1.35
CA TYR A 184 14.19 14.99 -1.59
C TYR A 184 14.08 13.47 -1.62
N HIS A 185 13.50 12.87 -0.58
CA HIS A 185 13.35 11.41 -0.50
C HIS A 185 12.39 10.88 -1.57
N MET A 186 11.28 11.57 -1.83
CA MET A 186 10.31 11.11 -2.81
C MET A 186 10.86 11.14 -4.25
N LEU A 187 11.65 12.16 -4.60
CA LEU A 187 12.33 12.21 -5.90
C LEU A 187 13.34 11.06 -6.07
N LYS A 188 14.05 10.67 -5.01
CA LYS A 188 14.93 9.50 -5.06
C LYS A 188 14.16 8.19 -5.28
N ALA A 189 13.04 8.01 -4.60
CA ALA A 189 12.18 6.84 -4.80
C ALA A 189 11.56 6.81 -6.20
N ALA A 190 11.13 7.96 -6.71
CA ALA A 190 10.46 8.07 -8.01
C ALA A 190 11.42 8.00 -9.21
N ASN A 191 12.68 8.42 -9.06
CA ASN A 191 13.64 8.54 -10.17
C ASN A 191 14.84 7.59 -9.97
N ASP A 192 15.74 7.89 -9.04
CA ASP A 192 17.02 7.18 -8.85
C ASP A 192 16.80 5.67 -8.59
N PHE A 193 15.81 5.35 -7.77
CA PHE A 193 15.46 4.00 -7.34
C PHE A 193 14.07 3.58 -7.82
N SER A 194 13.58 4.18 -8.91
CA SER A 194 12.26 3.88 -9.47
C SER A 194 12.04 2.38 -9.66
N MET A 195 10.86 1.90 -9.31
CA MET A 195 10.45 0.50 -9.50
C MET A 195 9.08 0.39 -10.18
N PRO A 196 8.87 -0.62 -11.05
CA PRO A 196 7.62 -0.77 -11.80
C PRO A 196 6.49 -1.39 -10.98
N HIS A 197 6.77 -1.94 -9.80
CA HIS A 197 5.75 -2.47 -8.89
C HIS A 197 4.91 -1.33 -8.29
N PHE A 198 3.79 -1.69 -7.65
CA PHE A 198 2.81 -0.74 -7.13
C PHE A 198 3.44 0.39 -6.31
N MET A 199 4.24 0.07 -5.28
CA MET A 199 4.84 1.09 -4.42
C MET A 199 5.82 2.04 -5.12
N GLY A 200 6.64 1.55 -6.05
CA GLY A 200 7.53 2.43 -6.83
C GLY A 200 6.74 3.38 -7.74
N ARG A 201 5.66 2.88 -8.36
CA ARG A 201 4.73 3.72 -9.12
C ARG A 201 3.97 4.70 -8.22
N THR A 202 3.70 4.35 -6.96
CA THR A 202 3.10 5.25 -5.97
C THR A 202 4.02 6.42 -5.65
N ALA A 203 5.34 6.20 -5.56
CA ALA A 203 6.31 7.29 -5.42
C ALA A 203 6.22 8.27 -6.60
N ALA A 204 6.20 7.75 -7.84
CA ALA A 204 6.07 8.57 -9.04
C ALA A 204 4.74 9.35 -9.09
N LEU A 205 3.63 8.69 -8.76
CA LEU A 205 2.32 9.36 -8.63
C LEU A 205 2.36 10.46 -7.58
N HIS A 206 2.99 10.22 -6.44
CA HIS A 206 3.12 11.21 -5.37
C HIS A 206 3.82 12.48 -5.84
N VAL A 207 5.01 12.34 -6.45
CA VAL A 207 5.77 13.47 -6.99
C VAL A 207 4.94 14.23 -8.03
N ARG A 208 4.20 13.52 -8.89
CA ARG A 208 3.30 14.13 -9.89
C ARG A 208 2.17 14.93 -9.25
N LEU A 209 1.46 14.35 -8.28
CA LEU A 209 0.34 15.01 -7.59
C LEU A 209 0.78 16.22 -6.76
N ARG A 210 2.04 16.24 -6.29
CA ARG A 210 2.61 17.37 -5.56
C ARG A 210 3.28 18.42 -6.45
N GLY A 211 3.38 18.18 -7.77
CA GLY A 211 4.03 19.10 -8.70
C GLY A 211 5.55 19.19 -8.49
N TRP A 212 6.16 18.14 -7.96
CA TRP A 212 7.60 18.10 -7.64
C TRP A 212 8.47 17.58 -8.79
N LEU A 213 7.86 17.16 -9.90
CA LEU A 213 8.61 16.75 -11.09
C LEU A 213 9.38 17.95 -11.65
N PRO A 214 10.64 17.74 -12.10
CA PRO A 214 11.34 18.74 -12.90
C PRO A 214 10.46 19.15 -14.09
N LYS A 215 10.43 20.45 -14.42
CA LYS A 215 9.56 21.01 -15.48
C LYS A 215 9.73 20.32 -16.85
N ASP A 216 10.87 19.66 -17.08
CA ASP A 216 11.20 19.00 -18.35
C ASP A 216 10.77 17.52 -18.41
N ALA A 217 10.31 16.93 -17.29
CA ALA A 217 9.88 15.54 -17.19
C ALA A 217 8.36 15.36 -17.30
N ALA A 218 7.60 16.44 -17.54
CA ALA A 218 6.14 16.45 -17.57
C ALA A 218 5.53 16.22 -18.98
N ARG A 219 6.29 15.65 -19.93
CA ARG A 219 5.84 15.36 -21.29
C ARG A 219 5.45 13.90 -21.46
#